data_AF-A0A520GRK3-F1
#
_entry.id   AF-A0A520GRK3-F1
#
_cell.length_a   1.000
_cell.length_b   1.000
_cell.length_c   1.000
_cell.angle_alpha   90.00
_cell.angle_beta   90.00
_cell.angle_gamma   90.00
#
_symmetry.space_group_name_H-M   'P 1'
#
loop_
_entity.id
_entity.type
_entity.pdbx_description
1 polymer ?
#
loop_
_entity_poly.entity_id
_entity_poly.type
_entity_poly.pdbx_seq_one_letter_code
_entity_poly.pdbx_strand_id
1 'polypeptide(L)'
;MLRALGEGRTLASGVRAYSVTDGAGAVAASAHADVAIAWRPLDSRWSLLERLELRHERADSGFSDANTLGVPAYGAGDQVTSRIINNLALSYRTGPEGAGHGFEATVYYGAKYVAGRFADDRYDGYIDVTGFELRRDLGSRFDIGVQGSAQHGWSRGVVAWSGGPSAGVSPAANVWISAGYNIAGYRDRDFEDDRYTRQGPYLTTRLKFDRTTLDNATRALFGRGR
;
A
#
# COMPACT_ATOMS: atom_id res chain seq x y z
N MET A 1 -4.44 16.71 1.02
CA MET A 1 -3.71 17.81 0.36
C MET A 1 -2.40 17.27 -0.19
N LEU A 2 -2.09 17.53 -1.46
CA LEU A 2 -0.78 17.25 -2.06
C LEU A 2 -0.06 18.58 -2.30
N ARG A 3 1.19 18.68 -1.87
CA ARG A 3 2.04 19.86 -2.07
C ARG A 3 3.39 19.42 -2.63
N ALA A 4 3.72 19.88 -3.83
CA ALA A 4 5.08 19.82 -4.33
C ALA A 4 5.94 20.78 -3.49
N LEU A 5 7.00 20.27 -2.88
CA LEU A 5 7.93 21.04 -2.05
C LEU A 5 9.14 21.57 -2.84
N GLY A 6 9.19 21.34 -4.16
CA GLY A 6 10.29 21.70 -5.04
C GLY A 6 10.93 20.46 -5.70
N GLU A 7 12.17 20.63 -6.17
CA GLU A 7 12.99 19.65 -6.91
C GLU A 7 12.84 18.19 -6.41
N GLY A 8 11.95 17.44 -7.06
CA GLY A 8 11.73 16.01 -6.81
C GLY A 8 11.15 15.64 -5.43
N ARG A 9 10.57 16.59 -4.68
CA ARG A 9 9.97 16.35 -3.36
C ARG A 9 8.47 16.62 -3.38
N THR A 10 7.69 15.63 -2.93
CA THR A 10 6.24 15.72 -2.81
C THR A 10 5.82 15.31 -1.42
N LEU A 11 4.98 16.12 -0.78
CA LEU A 11 4.33 15.81 0.49
C LEU A 11 2.83 15.66 0.24
N ALA A 12 2.25 14.58 0.74
CA ALA A 12 0.83 14.35 0.79
C ALA A 12 0.38 14.20 2.25
N SER A 13 -0.83 14.62 2.56
CA SER A 13 -1.47 14.32 3.84
C SER A 13 -2.98 14.23 3.67
N GLY A 14 -3.61 13.39 4.49
CA GLY A 14 -5.04 13.17 4.50
C GLY A 14 -5.56 13.01 5.92
N VAL A 15 -6.79 13.46 6.16
CA VAL A 15 -7.56 13.15 7.37
C VAL A 15 -8.99 12.85 6.95
N ARG A 16 -9.52 11.74 7.45
CA ARG A 16 -10.88 11.26 7.19
C ARG A 16 -11.48 10.79 8.51
N ALA A 17 -12.74 11.12 8.75
CA ALA A 17 -13.47 10.66 9.92
C ALA A 17 -14.91 10.34 9.53
N TYR A 18 -15.42 9.21 10.02
CA TYR A 18 -16.74 8.70 9.73
C TYR A 18 -17.37 8.14 11.00
N SER A 19 -18.69 8.26 11.11
CA SER A 19 -19.48 7.62 12.16
C SER A 19 -20.76 7.06 11.58
N VAL A 20 -21.18 5.89 12.06
CA VAL A 20 -22.44 5.25 11.71
C VAL A 20 -23.15 4.89 13.01
N THR A 21 -24.44 5.16 13.04
CA THR A 21 -25.33 4.80 14.14
C THR A 21 -26.33 3.77 13.63
N ASP A 22 -26.53 2.68 14.37
CA ASP A 22 -27.50 1.65 14.01
C ASP A 22 -28.93 2.02 14.47
N GLY A 23 -29.90 1.14 14.16
CA GLY A 23 -31.30 1.34 14.54
C GLY A 23 -31.58 1.22 16.04
N ALA A 24 -30.64 0.68 16.83
CA ALA A 24 -30.72 0.59 18.28
C ALA A 24 -30.01 1.76 18.99
N GLY A 25 -29.33 2.63 18.23
CA GLY A 25 -28.61 3.79 18.74
C GLY A 25 -27.14 3.55 19.05
N ALA A 26 -26.59 2.36 18.81
CA ALA A 26 -25.17 2.08 19.00
C ALA A 26 -24.34 2.73 17.89
N VAL A 27 -23.13 3.20 18.22
CA VAL A 27 -22.29 3.96 17.31
C VAL A 27 -21.00 3.20 16.99
N ALA A 28 -20.62 3.20 15.72
CA ALA A 28 -19.24 2.94 15.29
C ALA A 28 -18.65 4.17 14.64
N ALA A 29 -17.38 4.43 14.95
CA ALA A 29 -16.61 5.54 14.41
C ALA A 29 -15.25 5.06 13.91
N SER A 30 -14.77 5.68 12.84
CA SER A 30 -13.44 5.46 12.28
C SER A 30 -12.82 6.81 11.94
N ALA A 31 -11.59 7.01 12.36
CA ALA A 31 -10.77 8.16 12.02
C ALA A 31 -9.44 7.67 11.44
N HIS A 32 -9.03 8.25 10.33
CA HIS A 32 -7.80 7.93 9.63
C HIS A 32 -7.06 9.23 9.31
N ALA A 33 -5.78 9.27 9.63
CA ALA A 33 -4.89 10.35 9.26
C ALA A 33 -3.63 9.76 8.62
N ASP A 34 -3.15 10.38 7.56
CA ASP A 34 -1.96 9.95 6.84
C ASP A 34 -1.07 11.12 6.46
N VAL A 35 0.24 10.86 6.41
CA VAL A 35 1.25 11.76 5.87
C VAL A 35 2.22 10.93 5.05
N ALA A 36 2.48 11.36 3.80
CA ALA A 36 3.40 10.68 2.90
C ALA A 36 4.41 11.67 2.31
N ILE A 37 5.67 11.25 2.23
CA ILE A 37 6.76 11.99 1.61
C ILE A 37 7.35 11.14 0.50
N ALA A 38 7.31 11.65 -0.73
CA ALA A 38 8.05 11.11 -1.85
C ALA A 38 9.23 12.04 -2.16
N TRP A 39 10.45 11.49 -2.16
CA TRP A 39 11.66 12.25 -2.47
C TRP A 39 12.50 11.52 -3.50
N ARG A 40 12.78 12.21 -4.60
CA ARG A 40 13.68 11.77 -5.66
C ARG A 40 14.64 12.90 -6.01
N PRO A 41 15.87 12.90 -5.48
CA PRO A 41 16.85 13.93 -5.79
C PRO A 41 17.13 14.00 -7.30
N LEU A 42 17.40 15.21 -7.79
CA LEU A 42 17.88 15.42 -9.16
C LEU A 42 19.22 14.71 -9.36
N ASP A 43 19.43 14.13 -10.54
CA ASP A 43 20.61 13.35 -10.92
C ASP A 43 20.96 12.16 -10.00
N SER A 44 20.03 11.77 -9.13
CA SER A 44 20.18 10.60 -8.29
C SER A 44 19.49 9.37 -8.88
N ARG A 45 20.12 8.23 -8.65
CA ARG A 45 19.58 6.90 -8.93
C ARG A 45 18.60 6.42 -7.85
N TRP A 46 18.50 7.15 -6.75
CA TRP A 46 17.69 6.78 -5.60
C TRP A 46 16.37 7.53 -5.56
N SER A 47 15.33 6.84 -5.09
CA SER A 47 14.08 7.46 -4.68
C SER A 47 13.60 6.85 -3.38
N LEU A 48 13.02 7.68 -2.53
CA LEU A 48 12.46 7.33 -1.24
C LEU A 48 10.98 7.67 -1.24
N LEU A 49 10.17 6.75 -0.74
CA LEU A 49 8.78 6.99 -0.39
C LEU A 49 8.60 6.57 1.07
N GLU A 50 8.06 7.47 1.87
CA GLU A 50 7.71 7.21 3.26
C GLU A 50 6.24 7.53 3.45
N ARG A 51 5.50 6.67 4.13
CA ARG A 51 4.10 6.89 4.49
C ARG A 51 3.87 6.50 5.94
N LEU A 52 3.31 7.42 6.71
CA LEU A 52 2.86 7.19 8.09
C LEU A 52 1.35 7.35 8.14
N GLU A 53 0.69 6.39 8.74
CA GLU A 53 -0.75 6.33 8.91
C GLU A 53 -1.12 6.09 10.37
N LEU A 54 -2.15 6.80 10.81
CA LEU A 54 -2.78 6.68 12.11
C LEU A 54 -4.24 6.33 11.88
N ARG A 55 -4.68 5.20 12.40
CA ARG A 55 -6.08 4.76 12.31
C ARG A 55 -6.62 4.54 13.71
N HIS A 56 -7.74 5.18 14.02
CA HIS A 56 -8.43 5.02 15.28
C HIS A 56 -9.87 4.60 15.01
N GLU A 57 -10.31 3.55 15.68
CA GLU A 57 -11.62 2.95 15.47
C GLU A 57 -12.26 2.69 16.82
N ARG A 58 -13.57 2.94 16.89
CA ARG A 58 -14.39 2.63 18.05
C ARG A 58 -15.70 2.02 17.60
N ALA A 59 -16.17 1.02 18.32
CA ALA A 59 -17.54 0.52 18.23
C ALA A 59 -18.11 0.36 19.64
N ASP A 60 -19.34 0.80 19.84
CA ASP A 60 -20.04 0.58 21.09
C ASP A 60 -20.48 -0.90 21.23
N SER A 61 -20.80 -1.30 22.46
CA SER A 61 -21.30 -2.64 22.77
C SER A 61 -22.57 -2.96 21.98
N GLY A 62 -22.64 -4.15 21.38
CA GLY A 62 -23.82 -4.59 20.62
C GLY A 62 -23.89 -4.07 19.18
N PHE A 63 -22.94 -3.25 18.74
CA PHE A 63 -22.81 -2.87 17.34
C PHE A 63 -22.37 -4.08 16.50
N SER A 64 -22.95 -4.23 15.30
CA SER A 64 -22.68 -5.38 14.42
C SER A 64 -21.32 -5.24 13.70
N ASP A 65 -20.59 -6.35 13.54
CA ASP A 65 -19.38 -6.45 12.71
C ASP A 65 -19.68 -6.33 11.20
N ALA A 66 -20.93 -6.61 10.81
CA ALA A 66 -21.45 -6.39 9.46
C ALA A 66 -21.82 -4.90 9.24
N ASN A 67 -20.86 -4.00 9.45
CA ASN A 67 -21.06 -2.56 9.25
C ASN A 67 -20.33 -2.02 8.02
N THR A 68 -20.87 -0.92 7.48
CA THR A 68 -20.35 -0.25 6.27
C THR A 68 -18.99 0.42 6.47
N LEU A 69 -18.56 0.62 7.72
CA LEU A 69 -17.25 1.20 8.05
C LEU A 69 -16.15 0.15 8.16
N GLY A 70 -16.47 -1.14 8.15
CA GLY A 70 -15.50 -2.22 8.38
C GLY A 70 -14.82 -2.16 9.75
N VAL A 71 -15.44 -1.49 10.73
CA VAL A 71 -14.92 -1.39 12.10
C VAL A 71 -15.18 -2.73 12.79
N PRO A 72 -14.14 -3.38 13.34
CA PRO A 72 -14.34 -4.61 14.10
C PRO A 72 -15.20 -4.32 15.34
N ALA A 73 -16.29 -5.07 15.49
CA ALA A 73 -17.15 -5.04 16.65
C ALA A 73 -17.38 -6.50 17.08
N TYR A 74 -17.03 -6.86 18.32
CA TYR A 74 -17.21 -8.22 18.80
C TYR A 74 -18.07 -8.20 20.07
N GLY A 75 -19.18 -8.95 20.08
CA GLY A 75 -19.91 -9.26 21.31
C GLY A 75 -20.49 -8.07 22.09
N ALA A 76 -20.56 -8.23 23.42
CA ALA A 76 -21.30 -7.37 24.34
C ALA A 76 -20.50 -6.19 24.93
N GLY A 77 -19.28 -5.92 24.46
CA GLY A 77 -18.38 -4.90 25.02
C GLY A 77 -18.04 -3.78 24.02
N ASP A 78 -17.67 -2.60 24.52
CA ASP A 78 -17.13 -1.56 23.65
C ASP A 78 -15.73 -1.95 23.13
N GLN A 79 -15.45 -1.57 21.91
CA GLN A 79 -14.20 -1.83 21.22
C GLN A 79 -13.55 -0.51 20.88
N VAL A 80 -12.27 -0.37 21.21
CA VAL A 80 -11.45 0.76 20.75
C VAL A 80 -10.14 0.20 20.22
N THR A 81 -9.77 0.56 19.01
CA THR A 81 -8.52 0.12 18.39
C THR A 81 -7.80 1.30 17.75
N SER A 82 -6.54 1.49 18.12
CA SER A 82 -5.62 2.44 17.51
C SER A 82 -4.52 1.67 16.79
N ARG A 83 -4.18 2.11 15.58
CA ARG A 83 -3.10 1.56 14.77
C ARG A 83 -2.19 2.69 14.29
N ILE A 84 -0.90 2.46 14.39
CA ILE A 84 0.14 3.28 13.78
C ILE A 84 0.82 2.39 12.76
N ILE A 85 0.80 2.80 11.50
CA ILE A 85 1.35 2.03 10.38
C ILE A 85 2.35 2.93 9.66
N ASN A 86 3.55 2.43 9.50
CA ASN A 86 4.63 3.08 8.79
C ASN A 86 5.07 2.20 7.62
N ASN A 87 5.29 2.79 6.46
CA ASN A 87 5.78 2.10 5.27
C ASN A 87 6.83 2.94 4.55
N LEU A 88 8.03 2.40 4.51
CA LEU A 88 9.21 2.94 3.86
C LEU A 88 9.55 2.12 2.62
N ALA A 89 9.72 2.78 1.48
CA ALA A 89 10.22 2.19 0.26
C ALA A 89 11.42 2.99 -0.26
N LEU A 90 12.58 2.33 -0.35
CA LEU A 90 13.80 2.88 -0.92
C LEU A 90 14.12 2.17 -2.22
N SER A 91 14.01 2.87 -3.34
CA SER A 91 14.26 2.35 -4.69
C SER A 91 15.58 2.88 -5.23
N TYR A 92 16.29 2.05 -5.98
CA TYR A 92 17.51 2.34 -6.72
C TYR A 92 17.32 1.92 -8.16
N ARG A 93 17.71 2.76 -9.11
CA ARG A 93 17.63 2.45 -10.53
C ARG A 93 18.87 2.92 -11.27
N THR A 94 19.49 2.02 -12.05
CA THR A 94 20.74 2.33 -12.78
C THR A 94 20.53 3.12 -14.07
N GLY A 95 19.38 2.97 -14.73
CA GLY A 95 19.07 3.56 -16.03
C GLY A 95 17.93 4.58 -16.01
N PRO A 96 17.86 5.47 -17.02
CA PRO A 96 16.65 6.26 -17.29
C PRO A 96 15.47 5.35 -17.62
N GLU A 97 14.25 5.86 -17.44
CA GLU A 97 13.03 5.13 -17.81
C GLU A 97 12.99 5.00 -19.35
N GLY A 98 13.13 3.78 -19.88
CA GLY A 98 13.18 3.56 -21.33
C GLY A 98 14.16 2.49 -21.79
N ALA A 99 14.64 2.62 -23.02
CA ALA A 99 15.15 1.54 -23.88
C ALA A 99 16.53 0.92 -23.52
N GLY A 100 16.91 0.82 -22.25
CA GLY A 100 18.23 0.30 -21.91
C GLY A 100 18.35 -0.28 -20.52
N HIS A 101 18.25 -1.61 -20.44
CA HIS A 101 18.88 -2.53 -19.46
C HIS A 101 18.97 -2.03 -18.01
N GLY A 102 17.94 -1.32 -17.55
CA GLY A 102 17.87 -0.80 -16.20
C GLY A 102 17.84 -1.96 -15.22
N PHE A 103 18.66 -1.87 -14.19
CA PHE A 103 18.47 -2.64 -12.98
C PHE A 103 17.73 -1.76 -11.98
N GLU A 104 16.65 -2.28 -11.43
CA GLU A 104 15.87 -1.65 -10.38
C GLU A 104 15.90 -2.55 -9.15
N ALA A 105 16.23 -1.96 -8.00
CA ALA A 105 16.19 -2.63 -6.72
C ALA A 105 15.41 -1.77 -5.75
N THR A 106 14.45 -2.36 -5.04
CA THR A 106 13.68 -1.65 -4.04
C THR A 106 13.66 -2.44 -2.76
N VAL A 107 13.99 -1.77 -1.66
CA VAL A 107 13.87 -2.31 -0.31
C VAL A 107 12.67 -1.65 0.36
N TYR A 108 11.91 -2.46 1.08
CA TYR A 108 10.68 -2.06 1.76
C TYR A 108 10.80 -2.41 3.24
N TYR A 109 10.37 -1.49 4.08
CA TYR A 109 10.24 -1.71 5.51
C TYR A 109 8.90 -1.16 5.99
N GLY A 110 8.05 -2.05 6.49
CA GLY A 110 6.77 -1.73 7.10
C GLY A 110 6.85 -1.97 8.60
N ALA A 111 6.30 -1.06 9.40
CA ALA A 111 6.15 -1.24 10.83
C ALA A 111 4.73 -0.90 11.25
N LYS A 112 4.15 -1.74 12.08
CA LYS A 112 2.76 -1.62 12.51
C LYS A 112 2.68 -1.88 14.00
N TYR A 113 2.13 -0.91 14.71
CA TYR A 113 1.79 -1.04 16.10
C TYR A 113 0.27 -0.92 16.25
N VAL A 114 -0.34 -1.90 16.92
CA VAL A 114 -1.76 -1.95 17.22
C VAL A 114 -1.91 -1.94 18.73
N ALA A 115 -2.77 -1.07 19.25
CA ALA A 115 -3.19 -1.11 20.63
C ALA A 115 -4.71 -1.03 20.65
N GLY A 116 -5.35 -1.90 21.42
CA GLY A 116 -6.78 -1.92 21.53
C GLY A 116 -7.27 -2.28 22.92
N ARG A 117 -8.55 -2.03 23.12
CA ARG A 117 -9.30 -2.41 24.30
C ARG A 117 -10.59 -3.07 23.86
N PHE A 118 -10.93 -4.17 24.50
CA PHE A 118 -12.22 -4.80 24.40
C PHE A 118 -12.85 -4.92 25.78
N ALA A 119 -13.96 -4.22 26.02
CA ALA A 119 -14.50 -4.03 27.36
C ALA A 119 -13.38 -3.59 28.33
N ASP A 120 -13.02 -4.45 29.30
CA ASP A 120 -11.96 -4.18 30.28
C ASP A 120 -10.57 -4.71 29.87
N ASP A 121 -10.51 -5.59 28.86
CA ASP A 121 -9.27 -6.22 28.42
C ASP A 121 -8.49 -5.31 27.46
N ARG A 122 -7.18 -5.16 27.70
CA ARG A 122 -6.28 -4.42 26.81
C ARG A 122 -5.37 -5.38 26.07
N TYR A 123 -5.08 -5.06 24.82
CA TYR A 123 -4.14 -5.80 24.00
C TYR A 123 -3.28 -4.86 23.17
N ASP A 124 -2.05 -5.26 22.92
CA ASP A 124 -1.14 -4.58 22.01
C ASP A 124 -0.38 -5.59 21.13
N GLY A 125 0.14 -5.08 20.02
CA GLY A 125 0.68 -5.88 18.94
C GLY A 125 1.69 -5.10 18.13
N TYR A 126 2.94 -5.55 18.09
CA TYR A 126 3.92 -5.03 17.14
C TYR A 126 4.19 -6.03 16.02
N ILE A 127 4.12 -5.55 14.79
CA ILE A 127 4.38 -6.30 13.57
C ILE A 127 5.32 -5.48 12.69
N ASP A 128 6.40 -6.07 12.21
CA ASP A 128 7.21 -5.50 11.15
C ASP A 128 7.17 -6.36 9.89
N VAL A 129 7.53 -5.75 8.77
CA VAL A 129 7.68 -6.40 7.48
C VAL A 129 8.91 -5.84 6.82
N THR A 130 9.85 -6.69 6.42
CA THR A 130 10.97 -6.30 5.56
C THR A 130 10.85 -7.02 4.24
N GLY A 131 11.01 -6.30 3.13
CA GLY A 131 10.93 -6.88 1.80
C GLY A 131 11.92 -6.26 0.83
N PHE A 132 12.14 -6.96 -0.27
CA PHE A 132 12.94 -6.50 -1.38
C PHE A 132 12.31 -6.91 -2.71
N GLU A 133 12.58 -6.10 -3.73
CA GLU A 133 12.27 -6.36 -5.12
C GLU A 133 13.51 -6.10 -5.94
N LEU A 134 13.88 -7.02 -6.82
CA LEU A 134 14.91 -6.81 -7.81
C LEU A 134 14.29 -7.05 -9.18
N ARG A 135 14.52 -6.13 -10.11
CA ARG A 135 14.01 -6.21 -11.48
C ARG A 135 15.12 -5.84 -12.45
N ARG A 136 15.12 -6.49 -13.61
CA ARG A 136 16.04 -6.25 -14.70
C ARG A 136 15.30 -6.20 -16.02
N ASP A 137 15.53 -5.14 -16.77
CA ASP A 137 14.94 -4.96 -18.08
C ASP A 137 15.64 -5.84 -19.14
N LEU A 138 14.83 -6.60 -19.88
CA LEU A 138 15.19 -7.43 -21.01
C LEU A 138 14.72 -6.74 -22.30
N GLY A 139 15.58 -5.88 -22.84
CA GLY A 139 15.26 -5.06 -24.00
C GLY A 139 14.40 -3.85 -23.63
N SER A 140 13.51 -3.43 -24.53
CA SER A 140 12.72 -2.20 -24.37
C SER A 140 11.31 -2.42 -23.82
N ARG A 141 10.86 -3.68 -23.72
CA ARG A 141 9.46 -4.00 -23.40
C ARG A 141 9.28 -5.08 -22.34
N PHE A 142 10.29 -5.89 -22.05
CA PHE A 142 10.17 -6.99 -21.10
C PHE A 142 11.07 -6.75 -19.91
N ASP A 143 10.67 -7.27 -18.76
CA ASP A 143 11.47 -7.29 -17.55
C ASP A 143 11.27 -8.62 -16.82
N ILE A 144 12.30 -9.01 -16.06
CA ILE A 144 12.21 -10.11 -15.11
C ILE A 144 12.61 -9.61 -13.74
N GLY A 145 12.03 -10.23 -12.71
CA GLY A 145 12.34 -9.87 -11.34
C GLY A 145 12.19 -11.02 -10.37
N VAL A 146 12.61 -10.73 -9.16
CA VAL A 146 12.38 -11.55 -7.99
C VAL A 146 12.00 -10.63 -6.83
N GLN A 147 11.08 -11.12 -6.01
CA GLN A 147 10.71 -10.43 -4.78
C GLN A 147 10.74 -11.38 -3.61
N GLY A 148 10.98 -10.81 -2.43
CA GLY A 148 10.90 -11.52 -1.17
C GLY A 148 10.47 -10.58 -0.05
N SER A 149 9.77 -11.10 0.94
CA SER A 149 9.46 -10.40 2.18
C SER A 149 9.36 -11.35 3.35
N ALA A 150 9.63 -10.82 4.54
CA ALA A 150 9.42 -11.48 5.82
C ALA A 150 8.63 -10.54 6.72
N GLN A 151 7.64 -11.09 7.42
CA GLN A 151 6.82 -10.43 8.42
C GLN A 151 7.13 -11.03 9.78
N HIS A 152 7.34 -10.19 10.79
CA HIS A 152 7.55 -10.63 12.16
C HIS A 152 6.48 -10.04 13.09
N GLY A 153 5.66 -10.91 13.67
CA GLY A 153 4.70 -10.55 14.71
C GLY A 153 5.29 -10.79 16.09
N TRP A 154 5.91 -9.76 16.67
CA TRP A 154 6.69 -9.85 17.90
C TRP A 154 5.86 -10.28 19.12
N SER A 155 4.62 -9.80 19.25
CA SER A 155 3.74 -10.15 20.37
C SER A 155 3.29 -11.62 20.37
N ARG A 156 3.41 -12.32 19.24
CA ARG A 156 3.04 -13.74 19.10
C ARG A 156 4.23 -14.65 18.74
N GLY A 157 5.41 -14.08 18.53
CA GLY A 157 6.61 -14.81 18.08
C GLY A 157 6.44 -15.51 16.73
N VAL A 158 5.57 -14.99 15.85
CA VAL A 158 5.28 -15.62 14.56
C VAL A 158 6.07 -14.92 13.46
N VAL A 159 6.79 -15.69 12.66
CA VAL A 159 7.45 -15.22 11.45
C VAL A 159 6.76 -15.84 10.24
N ALA A 160 6.43 -15.01 9.25
CA ALA A 160 5.89 -15.45 7.98
C ALA A 160 6.72 -14.86 6.84
N TRP A 161 6.80 -15.55 5.71
CA TRP A 161 7.61 -15.09 4.58
C TRP A 161 6.88 -15.32 3.26
N SER A 162 7.23 -14.48 2.27
CA SER A 162 6.71 -14.54 0.91
C SER A 162 7.86 -14.36 -0.06
N GLY A 163 7.79 -15.00 -1.21
CA GLY A 163 8.80 -14.76 -2.24
C GLY A 163 8.54 -15.53 -3.51
N GLY A 164 9.02 -14.97 -4.62
CA GLY A 164 8.72 -15.52 -5.93
C GLY A 164 9.35 -14.75 -7.09
N PRO A 165 9.51 -15.42 -8.24
CA PRO A 165 9.87 -14.76 -9.48
C PRO A 165 8.69 -13.96 -10.05
N SER A 166 9.02 -12.95 -10.86
CA SER A 166 8.08 -12.17 -11.63
C SER A 166 8.61 -11.89 -13.04
N ALA A 167 7.70 -11.62 -13.96
CA ALA A 167 7.99 -11.15 -15.31
C ALA A 167 7.00 -10.06 -15.71
N GLY A 168 7.50 -9.01 -16.33
CA GLY A 168 6.74 -7.86 -16.77
C GLY A 168 6.84 -7.59 -18.26
N VAL A 169 5.81 -6.91 -18.77
CA VAL A 169 5.75 -6.39 -20.13
C VAL A 169 5.17 -4.98 -20.13
N SER A 170 5.78 -4.12 -20.94
CA SER A 170 5.32 -2.76 -21.21
C SER A 170 4.78 -2.68 -22.64
N PRO A 171 3.48 -2.97 -22.86
CA PRO A 171 2.91 -3.05 -24.21
C PRO A 171 2.82 -1.68 -24.89
N ALA A 172 2.68 -0.60 -24.11
CA ALA A 172 2.61 0.77 -24.57
C ALA A 172 3.41 1.68 -23.63
N ALA A 173 3.74 2.89 -24.11
CA ALA A 173 4.26 3.93 -23.23
C ALA A 173 3.26 4.15 -22.09
N ASN A 174 3.75 4.27 -20.86
CA ASN A 174 2.96 4.47 -19.64
C ASN A 174 2.09 3.29 -19.16
N VAL A 175 2.19 2.11 -19.79
CA VAL A 175 1.49 0.89 -19.35
C VAL A 175 2.50 -0.18 -18.99
N TRP A 176 2.40 -0.73 -17.78
CA TRP A 176 3.18 -1.86 -17.33
C TRP A 176 2.27 -2.94 -16.76
N ILE A 177 2.46 -4.18 -17.20
CA ILE A 177 1.73 -5.34 -16.75
C ILE A 177 2.77 -6.36 -16.30
N SER A 178 2.65 -6.88 -15.08
CA SER A 178 3.50 -7.96 -14.59
C SER A 178 2.69 -9.11 -14.04
N ALA A 179 3.22 -10.31 -14.25
CA ALA A 179 2.73 -11.54 -13.64
C ALA A 179 3.85 -12.11 -12.76
N GLY A 180 3.48 -12.69 -11.63
CA GLY A 180 4.43 -13.38 -10.77
C GLY A 180 3.79 -14.55 -10.05
N TYR A 181 4.63 -15.33 -9.39
CA TYR A 181 4.18 -16.48 -8.61
C TYR A 181 4.91 -16.52 -7.28
N ASN A 182 4.17 -16.31 -6.19
CA ASN A 182 4.72 -16.43 -4.85
C ASN A 182 4.74 -17.90 -4.44
N ILE A 183 5.94 -18.47 -4.28
CA ILE A 183 6.17 -19.88 -3.93
C ILE A 183 5.70 -20.15 -2.50
N ALA A 184 5.97 -19.19 -1.61
CA ALA A 184 5.37 -19.11 -0.29
C ALA A 184 4.76 -17.71 -0.12
N GLY A 185 3.85 -17.59 0.84
CA GLY A 185 3.21 -16.33 1.12
C GLY A 185 2.44 -16.34 2.44
N TYR A 186 2.03 -15.14 2.85
CA TYR A 186 1.23 -14.89 4.05
C TYR A 186 0.09 -13.93 3.72
N ARG A 187 -0.85 -13.78 4.66
CA ARG A 187 -2.01 -12.90 4.51
C ARG A 187 -1.95 -11.82 5.58
N ASP A 188 -1.71 -10.59 5.17
CA ASP A 188 -1.87 -9.41 6.03
C ASP A 188 -2.55 -8.29 5.24
N ARG A 189 -3.81 -8.02 5.59
CA ARG A 189 -4.65 -7.05 4.87
C ARG A 189 -4.11 -5.62 4.95
N ASP A 190 -3.36 -5.28 6.01
CA ASP A 190 -2.87 -3.92 6.22
C ASP A 190 -1.60 -3.62 5.41
N PHE A 191 -0.95 -4.65 4.83
CA PHE A 191 0.22 -4.52 3.94
C PHE A 191 -0.06 -5.00 2.50
N GLU A 192 -1.20 -5.65 2.25
CA GLU A 192 -1.60 -6.17 0.94
C GLU A 192 -1.84 -5.07 -0.11
N ASP A 193 -2.24 -3.87 0.33
CA ASP A 193 -2.51 -2.73 -0.57
C ASP A 193 -1.27 -2.26 -1.34
N ASP A 194 -0.09 -2.39 -0.72
CA ASP A 194 1.17 -1.99 -1.33
C ASP A 194 1.90 -3.18 -2.02
N ARG A 195 1.63 -4.44 -1.61
CA ARG A 195 2.31 -5.61 -2.16
C ARG A 195 1.51 -6.91 -2.04
N TYR A 196 1.48 -7.70 -3.12
CA TYR A 196 0.88 -9.04 -3.09
C TYR A 196 1.82 -10.05 -2.40
N THR A 197 1.46 -10.48 -1.19
CA THR A 197 2.25 -11.38 -0.33
C THR A 197 1.65 -12.78 -0.20
N ARG A 198 0.49 -13.03 -0.82
CA ARG A 198 -0.17 -14.34 -0.74
C ARG A 198 0.52 -15.35 -1.65
N GLN A 199 0.48 -16.63 -1.26
CA GLN A 199 0.97 -17.72 -2.08
C GLN A 199 0.13 -17.85 -3.36
N GLY A 200 0.80 -18.14 -4.48
CA GLY A 200 0.16 -18.40 -5.76
C GLY A 200 0.43 -17.34 -6.83
N PRO A 201 -0.25 -17.46 -7.99
CA PRO A 201 -0.09 -16.54 -9.11
C PRO A 201 -0.76 -15.20 -8.82
N TYR A 202 -0.13 -14.12 -9.27
CA TYR A 202 -0.70 -12.77 -9.20
C TYR A 202 -0.41 -11.97 -10.48
N LEU A 203 -1.24 -10.95 -10.71
CA LEU A 203 -1.11 -10.00 -11.80
C LEU A 203 -1.10 -8.59 -11.22
N THR A 204 -0.23 -7.73 -11.73
CA THR A 204 -0.13 -6.32 -11.34
C THR A 204 -0.10 -5.45 -12.57
N THR A 205 -0.93 -4.41 -12.58
CA THR A 205 -0.99 -3.44 -13.68
C THR A 205 -0.69 -2.05 -13.14
N ARG A 206 0.29 -1.36 -13.73
CA ARG A 206 0.60 0.05 -13.44
C ARG A 206 0.35 0.89 -14.69
N LEU A 207 -0.44 1.94 -14.52
CA LEU A 207 -0.80 2.89 -15.56
C LEU A 207 -0.34 4.29 -15.12
N LYS A 208 0.45 4.97 -15.95
CA LYS A 208 0.79 6.38 -15.76
C LYS A 208 -0.13 7.23 -16.65
N PHE A 209 -0.85 8.16 -16.04
CA PHE A 209 -1.66 9.11 -16.80
C PHE A 209 -0.80 10.34 -17.08
N ASP A 210 -0.51 10.59 -18.36
CA ASP A 210 0.07 11.85 -18.82
C ASP A 210 -1.03 12.84 -19.25
N ARG A 211 -0.68 14.14 -19.36
CA ARG A 211 -1.63 15.19 -19.82
C ARG A 211 -2.27 14.82 -21.16
N THR A 212 -1.51 14.19 -22.06
CA THR A 212 -1.98 13.75 -23.37
C THR A 212 -3.08 12.69 -23.30
N THR A 213 -3.00 11.76 -22.34
CA THR A 213 -4.01 10.71 -22.12
C THR A 213 -5.31 11.31 -21.57
N LEU A 214 -5.22 12.32 -20.69
CA LEU A 214 -6.38 13.05 -20.19
C LEU A 214 -7.06 13.89 -21.27
N ASP A 215 -6.28 14.56 -22.13
CA ASP A 215 -6.78 15.33 -23.27
C ASP A 215 -7.47 14.44 -24.33
N ASN A 216 -6.93 13.24 -24.56
CA ASN A 216 -7.53 12.28 -25.49
C ASN A 216 -8.78 11.60 -24.90
N ALA A 217 -8.79 11.28 -23.59
CA ALA A 217 -9.97 10.73 -22.92
C ALA A 217 -11.12 11.74 -22.86
N THR A 218 -10.83 13.00 -22.55
CA THR A 218 -11.82 14.09 -22.62
C THR A 218 -12.30 14.33 -24.05
N ARG A 219 -11.42 14.28 -25.06
CA ARG A 219 -11.84 14.38 -26.47
C ARG A 219 -12.65 13.17 -26.93
N ALA A 220 -12.39 11.96 -26.44
CA ALA A 220 -13.19 10.77 -26.76
C ALA A 220 -14.57 10.79 -26.07
N LEU A 221 -14.65 11.34 -24.85
CA LEU A 221 -15.89 11.43 -24.06
C LEU A 221 -16.75 12.65 -24.45
N PHE A 222 -16.15 13.76 -24.86
CA PHE A 222 -16.85 15.03 -25.14
C PHE A 222 -16.73 15.48 -26.61
N GLY A 223 -15.96 14.81 -27.45
CA GLY A 223 -15.72 15.18 -28.84
C GLY A 223 -16.58 14.45 -29.88
N ARG A 224 -17.75 13.91 -29.48
CA ARG A 224 -18.77 13.46 -30.44
C ARG A 224 -19.94 14.45 -30.43
N GLY A 225 -19.71 15.62 -31.01
CA GLY A 225 -20.70 16.69 -31.09
C GLY A 225 -20.34 17.76 -32.11
N ARG A 226 -20.44 17.39 -33.39
CA ARG A 226 -20.51 18.21 -34.62
C ARG A 226 -19.35 19.15 -34.95
#